data_AF-A0A962IAY7-F1
#
_entry.id   AF-A0A962IAY7-F1
#
_cell.length_a   1.000
_cell.length_b   1.000
_cell.length_c   1.000
_cell.angle_alpha   90.00
_cell.angle_beta   90.00
_cell.angle_gamma   90.00
#
_symmetry.space_group_name_H-M   'P 1'
#
loop_
_entity.id
_entity.type
_entity.pdbx_description
1 polymer ?
#
loop_
_entity_poly.entity_id
_entity_poly.type
_entity_poly.pdbx_seq_one_letter_code
_entity_poly.pdbx_strand_id
1 'polypeptide(L)'
;DYMCATLASAPRSISPTRFHNSVHNAAAGYWTIGVGCHAPATAVSAYTASFAQGLLEAVVQLADGAPQVLLVAYDAQAHGALGRISPSEGLLGAALVLSAGDGAPHSLALEAGSAEPPDDPLSARYTANAMAPMLPLIAALAAGSGQCELVAGPGLRLRVALNG
;
A
#
# COMPACT_ATOMS: atom_id res chain seq x y z
N ASP A 1 8.24 10.62 -15.02
CA ASP A 1 9.06 11.70 -15.62
C ASP A 1 8.29 12.65 -16.56
N TYR A 2 7.41 12.13 -17.45
CA TYR A 2 6.64 12.93 -18.42
C TYR A 2 6.08 14.27 -17.88
N MET A 3 5.32 14.28 -16.79
CA MET A 3 4.67 15.50 -16.31
C MET A 3 5.65 16.63 -15.97
N CYS A 4 6.65 16.35 -15.13
CA CYS A 4 7.63 17.35 -14.72
C CYS A 4 8.46 17.84 -15.91
N ALA A 5 8.86 16.93 -16.79
CA ALA A 5 9.62 17.27 -18.00
C ALA A 5 8.79 18.15 -18.96
N THR A 6 7.52 17.82 -19.18
CA THR A 6 6.62 18.61 -20.04
C THR A 6 6.29 19.98 -19.43
N LEU A 7 6.05 20.06 -18.12
CA LEU A 7 5.86 21.33 -17.41
C LEU A 7 7.08 22.25 -17.56
N ALA A 8 8.29 21.70 -17.42
CA ALA A 8 9.52 22.48 -17.48
C ALA A 8 9.86 22.99 -18.89
N SER A 9 9.51 22.23 -19.94
CA SER A 9 9.90 22.52 -21.32
C SER A 9 8.80 23.16 -22.17
N ALA A 10 7.55 22.72 -22.00
CA ALA A 10 6.42 23.13 -22.83
C ALA A 10 5.08 22.96 -22.07
N PRO A 11 4.80 23.75 -21.02
CA PRO A 11 3.70 23.51 -20.09
C PRO A 11 2.30 23.44 -20.74
N ARG A 12 2.11 24.11 -21.89
CA ARG A 12 0.84 24.07 -22.65
C ARG A 12 0.59 22.76 -23.41
N SER A 13 1.56 21.85 -23.48
CA SER A 13 1.43 20.57 -24.21
C SER A 13 1.07 19.37 -23.31
N ILE A 14 0.74 19.63 -22.04
CA ILE A 14 0.32 18.58 -21.11
C ILE A 14 -0.99 17.95 -21.59
N SER A 15 -0.97 16.63 -21.74
CA SER A 15 -2.19 15.86 -22.00
C SER A 15 -3.13 15.93 -20.79
N PRO A 16 -4.39 16.37 -20.95
CA PRO A 16 -5.37 16.40 -19.86
C PRO A 16 -5.61 15.03 -19.22
N THR A 17 -5.60 13.95 -20.02
CA THR A 17 -5.73 12.58 -19.53
C THR A 17 -4.54 12.16 -18.68
N ARG A 18 -3.31 12.46 -19.12
CA ARG A 18 -2.10 12.13 -18.35
C ARG A 18 -2.04 12.92 -17.04
N PHE A 19 -2.55 14.15 -17.05
CA PHE A 19 -2.64 14.97 -15.85
C PHE A 19 -3.63 14.37 -14.82
N HIS A 20 -4.86 14.03 -15.23
CA HIS A 20 -5.82 13.36 -14.33
C HIS A 20 -5.32 12.01 -13.82
N ASN A 21 -4.53 11.27 -14.60
CA ASN A 21 -3.96 9.98 -14.17
C ASN A 21 -2.75 10.11 -13.24
N SER A 22 -2.28 11.33 -12.97
CA SER A 22 -1.08 11.55 -12.18
C SER A 22 -1.31 11.72 -10.68
N VAL A 23 -2.56 11.96 -10.28
CA VAL A 23 -2.90 12.11 -8.86
C VAL A 23 -2.95 10.73 -8.20
N HIS A 24 -2.49 10.65 -6.95
CA HIS A 24 -2.30 9.38 -6.23
C HIS A 24 -3.60 8.55 -6.12
N ASN A 25 -4.75 9.21 -6.02
CA ASN A 25 -6.06 8.58 -5.91
C ASN A 25 -6.69 8.19 -7.26
N ALA A 26 -6.03 8.43 -8.40
CA ALA A 26 -6.60 8.16 -9.72
C ALA A 26 -7.00 6.68 -9.89
N ALA A 27 -6.15 5.75 -9.46
CA ALA A 27 -6.43 4.32 -9.56
C ALA A 27 -7.69 3.92 -8.77
N ALA A 28 -7.81 4.39 -7.53
CA ALA A 28 -9.00 4.15 -6.70
C ALA A 28 -10.25 4.76 -7.36
N GLY A 29 -10.17 5.99 -7.87
CA GLY A 29 -11.30 6.65 -8.53
C GLY A 29 -11.77 5.96 -9.81
N TYR A 30 -10.86 5.50 -10.67
CA TYR A 30 -11.25 4.73 -11.86
C TYR A 30 -11.86 3.38 -11.50
N TRP A 31 -11.32 2.70 -10.47
CA TRP A 31 -11.88 1.44 -10.02
C TRP A 31 -13.31 1.61 -9.50
N THR A 32 -13.56 2.60 -8.63
CA THR A 32 -14.90 2.84 -8.08
C THR A 32 -15.91 3.20 -9.16
N ILE A 33 -15.54 4.04 -10.14
CA ILE A 33 -16.37 4.32 -11.31
C ILE A 33 -16.63 3.05 -12.12
N GLY A 34 -15.59 2.27 -12.41
CA GLY A 34 -15.66 1.09 -13.25
C GLY A 34 -16.54 -0.02 -12.68
N VAL A 35 -16.59 -0.17 -11.35
CA VAL A 35 -17.43 -1.19 -10.68
C VAL A 35 -18.72 -0.62 -10.09
N GLY A 36 -19.01 0.67 -10.27
CA GLY A 36 -20.18 1.34 -9.71
C GLY A 36 -20.18 1.41 -8.17
N CYS A 37 -19.00 1.46 -7.55
CA CYS A 37 -18.87 1.56 -6.10
C CYS A 37 -18.99 3.03 -5.65
N HIS A 38 -19.91 3.29 -4.72
CA HIS A 38 -20.11 4.61 -4.11
C HIS A 38 -19.56 4.71 -2.67
N ALA A 39 -18.85 3.68 -2.20
CA ALA A 39 -18.21 3.71 -0.89
C ALA A 39 -17.06 4.74 -0.87
N PRO A 40 -16.71 5.28 0.31
CA PRO A 40 -15.54 6.14 0.47
C PRO A 40 -14.26 5.46 -0.03
N ALA A 41 -13.38 6.23 -0.67
CA ALA A 41 -12.07 5.77 -1.10
C ALA A 41 -11.01 6.78 -0.67
N THR A 42 -9.99 6.30 0.07
CA THR A 42 -8.84 7.09 0.48
C THR A 42 -7.58 6.58 -0.21
N ALA A 43 -6.59 7.45 -0.39
CA ALA A 43 -5.31 7.09 -1.01
C ALA A 43 -4.17 7.60 -0.13
N VAL A 44 -3.46 6.67 0.52
CA VAL A 44 -2.44 6.97 1.54
C VAL A 44 -1.03 6.80 0.97
N SER A 45 -0.15 7.75 1.26
CA SER A 45 1.28 7.63 0.98
C SER A 45 2.08 8.08 2.21
N ALA A 46 3.04 7.26 2.63
CA ALA A 46 3.91 7.50 3.78
C ALA A 46 5.33 6.98 3.52
N TYR A 47 5.83 7.13 2.29
CA TYR A 47 7.13 6.60 1.85
C TYR A 47 7.24 5.09 2.14
N THR A 48 8.31 4.63 2.79
CA THR A 48 8.51 3.23 3.17
C THR A 48 7.46 2.70 4.16
N ALA A 49 6.69 3.58 4.82
CA ALA A 49 5.63 3.21 5.74
C ALA A 49 4.23 3.14 5.09
N SER A 50 4.13 3.37 3.76
CA SER A 50 2.84 3.49 3.07
C SER A 50 1.92 2.28 3.30
N PHE A 51 2.46 1.06 3.25
CA PHE A 51 1.66 -0.14 3.48
C PHE A 51 1.10 -0.23 4.90
N ALA A 52 1.95 -0.06 5.92
CA ALA A 52 1.52 -0.15 7.32
C ALA A 52 0.52 0.97 7.69
N GLN A 53 0.73 2.18 7.16
CA GLN A 53 -0.19 3.30 7.37
C GLN A 53 -1.53 3.09 6.64
N GLY A 54 -1.51 2.51 5.42
CA GLY A 54 -2.73 2.12 4.72
C GLY A 54 -3.50 1.00 5.44
N LEU A 55 -2.78 0.03 6.02
CA LEU A 55 -3.38 -1.02 6.85
C LEU A 55 -4.01 -0.44 8.13
N LEU A 56 -3.31 0.46 8.82
CA LEU A 56 -3.82 1.13 10.01
C LEU A 56 -5.07 1.95 9.70
N GLU A 57 -5.05 2.74 8.62
CA GLU A 57 -6.20 3.50 8.13
C GLU A 57 -7.40 2.58 7.85
N ALA A 58 -7.18 1.45 7.19
CA ALA A 58 -8.24 0.49 6.90
C ALA A 58 -8.84 -0.12 8.19
N VAL A 59 -8.00 -0.44 9.18
CA VAL A 59 -8.46 -0.93 10.49
C VAL A 59 -9.22 0.16 11.25
N VAL A 60 -8.79 1.42 11.17
CA VAL A 60 -9.51 2.55 11.77
C VAL A 60 -10.89 2.72 11.13
N GLN A 61 -11.01 2.61 9.80
CA GLN A 61 -12.31 2.67 9.12
C GLN A 61 -13.24 1.53 9.57
N LEU A 62 -12.73 0.31 9.73
CA LEU A 62 -13.50 -0.81 10.28
C LEU A 62 -13.95 -0.54 11.71
N ALA A 63 -13.06 0.01 12.56
CA ALA A 63 -13.38 0.37 13.93
C ALA A 63 -14.42 1.51 14.02
N ASP A 64 -14.45 2.41 13.04
CA ASP A 64 -15.45 3.49 12.88
C ASP A 64 -16.77 3.01 12.26
N GLY A 65 -16.88 1.72 11.95
CA GLY A 65 -18.14 1.08 11.53
C GLY A 65 -18.25 0.75 10.05
N ALA A 66 -17.17 0.87 9.27
CA ALA A 66 -17.17 0.30 7.91
C ALA A 66 -17.35 -1.23 8.00
N PRO A 67 -18.27 -1.84 7.22
CA PRO A 67 -18.49 -3.28 7.28
C PRO A 67 -17.32 -4.07 6.71
N GLN A 68 -16.72 -3.56 5.63
CA GLN A 68 -15.56 -4.14 4.95
C GLN A 68 -14.73 -3.03 4.31
N VAL A 69 -13.42 -3.23 4.22
CA VAL A 69 -12.48 -2.33 3.56
C VAL A 69 -11.59 -3.12 2.60
N LEU A 70 -11.51 -2.67 1.35
CA LEU A 70 -10.55 -3.16 0.37
C LEU A 70 -9.26 -2.32 0.46
N LEU A 71 -8.21 -2.91 1.01
CA LEU A 71 -6.86 -2.33 0.99
C LEU A 71 -6.13 -2.80 -0.26
N VAL A 72 -5.74 -1.87 -1.13
CA VAL A 72 -4.90 -2.16 -2.30
C VAL A 72 -3.58 -1.44 -2.14
N ALA A 73 -2.48 -2.17 -2.25
CA ALA A 73 -1.13 -1.66 -2.15
C ALA A 73 -0.38 -2.01 -3.43
N TYR A 74 0.24 -1.03 -4.08
CA TYR A 74 1.01 -1.27 -5.28
C TYR A 74 2.07 -0.19 -5.49
N ASP A 75 3.12 -0.53 -6.23
CA ASP A 75 4.02 0.44 -6.83
C ASP A 75 4.62 -0.08 -8.14
N ALA A 76 5.06 0.84 -8.98
CA ALA A 76 5.61 0.58 -10.30
C ALA A 76 6.96 1.27 -10.48
N GLN A 77 7.69 0.86 -11.52
CA GLN A 77 9.01 1.38 -11.85
C GLN A 77 9.06 2.91 -11.78
N ALA A 78 9.93 3.43 -10.91
CA ALA A 78 10.21 4.84 -10.82
C ALA A 78 11.16 5.27 -11.96
N HIS A 79 10.95 6.48 -12.48
CA HIS A 79 11.71 7.02 -13.61
C HIS A 79 12.14 8.47 -13.37
N GLY A 80 13.28 8.85 -13.93
CA GLY A 80 13.75 10.23 -13.98
C GLY A 80 14.05 10.80 -12.60
N ALA A 81 13.62 12.05 -12.36
CA ALA A 81 13.89 12.74 -11.09
C ALA A 81 13.27 12.06 -9.87
N LEU A 82 12.07 11.50 -10.01
CA LEU A 82 11.39 10.81 -8.91
C LEU A 82 12.16 9.55 -8.48
N GLY A 83 12.72 8.80 -9.43
CA GLY A 83 13.52 7.60 -9.13
C GLY A 83 14.79 7.87 -8.33
N ARG A 84 15.27 9.12 -8.29
CA ARG A 84 16.41 9.51 -7.44
C ARG A 84 16.01 9.80 -5.99
N ILE A 85 14.74 10.12 -5.76
CA ILE A 85 14.22 10.55 -4.45
C ILE A 85 13.46 9.40 -3.78
N SER A 86 12.69 8.65 -4.57
CA SER A 86 11.89 7.50 -4.15
C SER A 86 12.06 6.39 -5.19
N PRO A 87 13.16 5.62 -5.12
CA PRO A 87 13.42 4.53 -6.05
C PRO A 87 12.40 3.41 -5.88
N SER A 88 11.99 2.80 -6.99
CA SER A 88 11.12 1.63 -7.03
C SER A 88 11.36 0.87 -8.32
N GLU A 89 11.59 -0.43 -8.25
CA GLU A 89 11.88 -1.29 -9.40
C GLU A 89 10.74 -2.28 -9.69
N GLY A 90 10.43 -2.47 -10.97
CA GLY A 90 9.42 -3.42 -11.43
C GLY A 90 7.99 -3.02 -11.06
N LEU A 91 7.07 -3.99 -11.17
CA LEU A 91 5.67 -3.85 -10.74
C LEU A 91 5.43 -4.81 -9.59
N LEU A 92 4.84 -4.31 -8.50
CA LEU A 92 4.44 -5.12 -7.36
C LEU A 92 3.10 -4.60 -6.83
N GLY A 93 2.19 -5.51 -6.50
CA GLY A 93 0.93 -5.13 -5.87
C GLY A 93 0.22 -6.30 -5.20
N ALA A 94 -0.60 -5.98 -4.21
CA ALA A 94 -1.47 -6.89 -3.48
C ALA A 94 -2.77 -6.18 -3.10
N ALA A 95 -3.81 -6.98 -2.84
CA ALA A 95 -5.10 -6.51 -2.36
C ALA A 95 -5.60 -7.41 -1.24
N LEU A 96 -6.12 -6.80 -0.16
CA LEU A 96 -6.66 -7.47 1.01
C LEU A 96 -8.09 -6.95 1.27
N VAL A 97 -9.02 -7.87 1.50
CA VAL A 97 -10.36 -7.52 2.01
C VAL A 97 -10.35 -7.71 3.52
N LEU A 98 -10.61 -6.65 4.25
CA LEU A 98 -10.63 -6.62 5.71
C LEU A 98 -12.08 -6.44 6.19
N SER A 99 -12.44 -7.07 7.29
CA SER A 99 -13.76 -6.96 7.90
C SER A 99 -13.65 -6.98 9.42
N ALA A 100 -14.52 -6.24 10.11
CA ALA A 100 -14.69 -6.37 11.55
C ALA A 100 -15.64 -7.53 11.86
N GLY A 101 -15.15 -8.61 12.47
CA GLY A 101 -15.98 -9.72 12.95
C GLY A 101 -15.48 -11.11 12.54
N ASP A 102 -16.28 -12.11 12.91
CA ASP A 102 -15.97 -13.52 12.68
C ASP A 102 -16.30 -13.95 11.24
N GLY A 103 -15.50 -14.87 10.68
CA GLY A 103 -15.73 -15.44 9.34
C GLY A 103 -14.62 -15.21 8.33
N ALA A 104 -13.60 -14.42 8.66
CA ALA A 104 -12.35 -14.38 7.91
C ALA A 104 -11.49 -15.63 8.21
N PRO A 105 -10.68 -16.11 7.25
CA PRO A 105 -9.77 -17.24 7.47
C PRO A 105 -8.64 -16.92 8.45
N HIS A 106 -8.39 -15.63 8.69
CA HIS A 106 -7.36 -15.14 9.60
C HIS A 106 -7.87 -13.92 10.36
N SER A 107 -7.51 -13.81 11.64
CA SER A 107 -7.68 -12.59 12.43
C SER A 107 -6.37 -11.82 12.53
N LEU A 108 -6.45 -10.49 12.53
CA LEU A 108 -5.30 -9.59 12.60
C LEU A 108 -5.31 -8.84 13.93
N ALA A 109 -4.23 -8.92 14.69
CA ALA A 109 -3.98 -8.05 15.84
C ALA A 109 -2.86 -7.07 15.52
N LEU A 110 -3.11 -5.78 15.74
CA LEU A 110 -2.18 -4.69 15.46
C LEU A 110 -1.62 -4.12 16.76
N GLU A 111 -0.30 -4.09 16.88
CA GLU A 111 0.40 -3.49 18.03
C GLU A 111 1.53 -2.58 17.57
N ALA A 112 1.61 -1.38 18.15
CA ALA A 112 2.73 -0.47 17.91
C ALA A 112 3.95 -0.92 18.72
N GLY A 113 5.11 -1.01 18.09
CA GLY A 113 6.33 -1.41 18.77
C GLY A 113 7.63 -1.07 18.04
N SER A 114 8.74 -1.53 18.61
CA SER A 114 10.07 -1.54 18.00
C SER A 114 10.56 -2.98 17.93
N ALA A 115 10.86 -3.44 16.72
CA ALA A 115 11.39 -4.78 16.45
C ALA A 115 12.40 -4.69 15.31
N GLU A 116 13.05 -5.80 14.97
CA GLU A 116 13.88 -5.92 13.76
C GLU A 116 13.03 -6.36 12.57
N PRO A 117 13.44 -6.07 11.31
CA PRO A 117 12.73 -6.54 10.13
C PRO A 117 12.71 -8.08 10.12
N PRO A 118 11.59 -8.72 9.76
CA PRO A 118 11.58 -10.16 9.60
C PRO A 118 12.51 -10.56 8.44
N ASP A 119 13.25 -11.64 8.65
CA ASP A 119 14.08 -12.25 7.61
C ASP A 119 13.21 -13.24 6.83
N ASP A 120 12.45 -12.73 5.85
CA ASP A 120 11.60 -13.56 5.00
C ASP A 120 12.13 -13.67 3.54
N PRO A 121 12.14 -14.88 2.95
CA PRO A 121 12.70 -15.10 1.61
C PRO A 121 11.99 -14.33 0.48
N LEU A 122 10.71 -13.99 0.66
CA LEU A 122 9.94 -13.28 -0.36
C LEU A 122 10.34 -11.80 -0.41
N SER A 123 10.49 -11.15 0.74
CA SER A 123 11.00 -9.79 0.86
C SER A 123 12.39 -9.65 0.25
N ALA A 124 13.27 -10.64 0.45
CA ALA A 124 14.61 -10.65 -0.13
C ALA A 124 14.61 -10.61 -1.67
N ARG A 125 13.54 -11.05 -2.34
CA ARG A 125 13.45 -11.10 -3.80
C ARG A 125 13.02 -9.78 -4.45
N TYR A 126 12.35 -8.91 -3.70
CA TYR A 126 11.70 -7.70 -4.21
C TYR A 126 12.13 -6.42 -3.47
N THR A 127 13.26 -6.45 -2.75
CA THR A 127 13.75 -5.35 -1.91
C THR A 127 13.86 -4.00 -2.62
N ALA A 128 14.02 -3.99 -3.94
CA ALA A 128 14.13 -2.77 -4.76
C ALA A 128 12.77 -2.12 -5.11
N ASN A 129 11.63 -2.77 -4.86
CA ASN A 129 10.32 -2.16 -5.06
C ASN A 129 9.87 -1.42 -3.79
N ALA A 130 9.40 -0.19 -3.89
CA ALA A 130 9.02 0.58 -2.70
C ALA A 130 7.74 0.08 -2.01
N MET A 131 6.98 -0.83 -2.64
CA MET A 131 5.88 -1.56 -1.99
C MET A 131 6.30 -2.92 -1.39
N ALA A 132 7.58 -3.30 -1.46
CA ALA A 132 8.09 -4.48 -0.77
C ALA A 132 7.79 -4.54 0.75
N PRO A 133 7.63 -3.42 1.49
CA PRO A 133 7.24 -3.47 2.91
C PRO A 133 5.93 -4.20 3.21
N MET A 134 5.11 -4.52 2.21
CA MET A 134 3.91 -5.37 2.41
C MET A 134 4.20 -6.87 2.51
N LEU A 135 5.32 -7.32 1.96
CA LEU A 135 5.61 -8.73 1.74
C LEU A 135 5.67 -9.59 3.00
N PRO A 136 6.14 -9.10 4.18
CA PRO A 136 6.09 -9.88 5.40
C PRO A 136 4.67 -10.35 5.76
N LEU A 137 3.66 -9.48 5.58
CA LEU A 137 2.27 -9.85 5.83
C LEU A 137 1.74 -10.81 4.76
N ILE A 138 2.09 -10.60 3.50
CA ILE A 138 1.71 -11.52 2.41
C ILE A 138 2.30 -12.91 2.63
N ALA A 139 3.56 -13.00 3.07
CA ALA A 139 4.22 -14.25 3.40
C ALA A 139 3.54 -14.95 4.60
N ALA A 140 3.23 -14.20 5.67
CA ALA A 140 2.53 -14.74 6.84
C ALA A 140 1.12 -15.25 6.47
N LEU A 141 0.37 -14.51 5.64
CA LEU A 141 -0.95 -14.93 5.15
C LEU A 141 -0.85 -16.20 4.29
N ALA A 142 0.15 -16.29 3.41
CA ALA A 142 0.38 -17.48 2.60
C ALA A 142 0.76 -18.72 3.44
N ALA A 143 1.44 -18.52 4.56
CA ALA A 143 1.74 -19.57 5.53
C ALA A 143 0.54 -19.94 6.43
N GLY A 144 -0.50 -19.10 6.46
CA GLY A 144 -1.73 -19.29 7.22
C GLY A 144 -1.61 -19.10 8.74
N SER A 145 -0.42 -18.76 9.25
CA SER A 145 -0.16 -18.51 10.66
C SER A 145 1.13 -17.72 10.84
N GLY A 146 1.29 -17.08 12.00
CA GLY A 146 2.52 -16.43 12.40
C GLY A 146 2.34 -14.97 12.74
N GLN A 147 3.47 -14.28 12.85
CA GLN A 147 3.52 -12.86 13.15
C GLN A 147 4.52 -12.21 12.20
N CYS A 148 4.23 -10.97 11.80
CA CYS A 148 5.15 -10.15 11.02
C CYS A 148 5.19 -8.73 11.57
N GLU A 149 6.26 -8.02 11.23
CA GLU A 149 6.47 -6.63 11.64
C GLU A 149 6.53 -5.77 10.38
N LEU A 150 5.70 -4.73 10.32
CA LEU A 150 5.63 -3.79 9.21
C LEU A 150 6.26 -2.46 9.61
N VAL A 151 6.99 -1.84 8.68
CA VAL A 151 7.55 -0.50 8.90
C VAL A 151 6.42 0.51 8.90
N ALA A 152 6.19 1.18 10.02
CA ALA A 152 5.07 2.12 10.19
C ALA A 152 5.51 3.59 10.33
N GLY A 153 6.82 3.85 10.36
CA GLY A 153 7.39 5.20 10.37
C GLY A 153 8.78 5.21 11.00
N PRO A 154 9.41 6.39 11.15
CA PRO A 154 10.69 6.50 11.84
C PRO A 154 10.62 5.95 13.27
N GLY A 155 11.33 4.86 13.54
CA GLY A 155 11.34 4.19 14.85
C GLY A 155 10.04 3.50 15.25
N LEU A 156 9.04 3.45 14.37
CA LEU A 156 7.74 2.85 14.64
C LEU A 156 7.51 1.62 13.75
N ARG A 157 7.08 0.53 14.37
CA ARG A 157 6.62 -0.67 13.68
C ARG A 157 5.21 -1.03 14.09
N LEU A 158 4.57 -1.75 13.18
CA LEU A 158 3.28 -2.36 13.39
C LEU A 158 3.46 -3.88 13.38
N ARG A 159 3.34 -4.48 14.57
CA ARG A 159 3.26 -5.93 14.71
C ARG A 159 1.89 -6.37 14.25
N VAL A 160 1.87 -7.39 13.39
CA VAL A 160 0.65 -8.02 12.88
C VAL A 160 0.72 -9.50 13.20
N ALA A 161 -0.18 -9.97 14.06
CA ALA A 161 -0.31 -11.39 14.37
C ALA A 161 -1.51 -11.99 13.61
N LEU A 162 -1.31 -13.17 13.03
CA LEU A 162 -2.33 -14.00 12.40
C LEU A 162 -2.75 -15.11 13.35
N ASN A 163 -4.01 -15.09 13.80
CA ASN A 163 -4.60 -16.26 14.46
C ASN A 163 -5.49 -16.98 13.45
N GLY A 164 -5.28 -18.29 13.32
CA GLY A 164 -6.10 -19.20 12.51
C GLY A 164 -7.26 -19.80 13.29
#